data_AF-A0A6J0MSB4-F1
#
_entry.id   AF-A0A6J0MSB4-F1
#
_cell.length_a   1.000
_cell.length_b   1.000
_cell.length_c   1.000
_cell.angle_alpha   90.00
_cell.angle_beta   90.00
_cell.angle_gamma   90.00
#
_symmetry.space_group_name_H-M   'P 1'
#
loop_
_entity.id
_entity.type
_entity.pdbx_description
1 polymer ?
#
loop_
_entity_poly.entity_id
_entity_poly.type
_entity_poly.pdbx_seq_one_letter_code
_entity_poly.pdbx_strand_id
1 'polypeptide(L)'
;MWLHSYLEATSTVKLSLTIYQSISQVMGNQLQRQRKVTAHGFIIASSQVKLANWIFKTYPETSANVKLQDDVLRTRCINLLFNIIKRLYHKRLSDLTDDELSKASQELSDVTQAGFSVEWLASKLEKLSLEKKTSEDRIRELEEEVEKLKLSMSEEKAKLKKQPSWITKSEIPISL
;
A
#
# COMPACT_ATOMS: atom_id res chain seq x y z
N MET A 1 -22.62 -38.70 -44.44
CA MET A 1 -22.16 -37.31 -44.68
C MET A 1 -23.06 -36.25 -44.04
N TRP A 2 -24.39 -36.32 -44.15
CA TRP A 2 -25.31 -35.28 -43.63
C TRP A 2 -25.29 -35.07 -42.10
N LEU A 3 -25.25 -36.15 -41.31
CA LEU A 3 -25.24 -36.05 -39.84
C LEU A 3 -23.98 -35.36 -39.30
N HIS A 4 -22.82 -35.59 -39.92
CA HIS A 4 -21.56 -34.98 -39.50
C HIS A 4 -21.57 -33.47 -39.73
N SER A 5 -21.99 -33.03 -40.92
CA SER A 5 -22.13 -31.61 -41.25
C SER A 5 -23.16 -30.89 -40.35
N TYR A 6 -24.26 -31.56 -39.98
CA TYR A 6 -25.25 -31.01 -39.06
C TYR A 6 -24.71 -30.84 -37.62
N LEU A 7 -23.95 -31.82 -37.13
CA LEU A 7 -23.32 -31.76 -35.80
C LEU A 7 -22.23 -30.66 -35.72
N GLU A 8 -21.46 -30.47 -36.79
CA GLU A 8 -20.48 -29.38 -36.88
C GLU A 8 -21.15 -28.00 -36.92
N ALA A 9 -22.21 -27.84 -37.71
CA ALA A 9 -22.94 -26.58 -37.81
C ALA A 9 -23.57 -26.17 -36.46
N THR A 10 -24.20 -27.11 -35.75
CA THR A 10 -24.81 -26.86 -34.43
C THR A 10 -23.76 -26.55 -33.35
N SER A 11 -22.60 -27.23 -33.39
CA SER A 11 -21.48 -26.95 -32.50
C SER A 11 -20.90 -25.56 -32.73
N THR A 12 -20.75 -25.16 -34.00
CA THR A 12 -20.21 -23.85 -34.38
C THR A 12 -21.13 -22.71 -33.94
N VAL A 13 -22.45 -22.85 -34.11
CA VAL A 13 -23.44 -21.85 -33.66
C VAL A 13 -23.48 -21.75 -32.13
N LYS A 14 -23.34 -22.87 -31.41
CA LYS A 14 -23.29 -22.85 -29.94
C LYS A 14 -22.04 -22.16 -29.41
N LEU A 15 -20.89 -22.40 -30.06
CA LEU A 15 -19.63 -21.74 -29.72
C LEU A 15 -19.70 -20.23 -29.99
N SER A 16 -20.24 -19.80 -31.14
CA SER A 16 -20.34 -18.37 -31.47
C SER A 16 -21.27 -17.61 -30.51
N LEU A 17 -22.40 -18.22 -30.12
CA LEU A 17 -23.31 -17.65 -29.12
C LEU A 17 -22.64 -17.51 -27.74
N THR A 18 -21.91 -18.53 -27.31
CA THR A 18 -21.19 -18.52 -26.02
C THR A 18 -20.09 -17.46 -26.01
N ILE A 19 -19.36 -17.30 -27.11
CA ILE A 19 -18.35 -16.26 -27.29
C ILE A 19 -18.99 -14.87 -27.22
N TYR A 20 -20.07 -14.63 -27.96
CA TYR A 20 -20.77 -13.34 -27.95
C TYR A 20 -21.29 -12.95 -26.56
N GLN A 21 -21.89 -13.90 -25.83
CA GLN A 21 -22.37 -13.70 -24.46
C GLN A 21 -21.21 -13.38 -23.50
N SER A 22 -20.11 -14.12 -23.60
CA SER A 22 -18.91 -13.90 -22.77
C SER A 22 -18.30 -12.53 -23.03
N ILE A 23 -18.16 -12.13 -24.29
CA ILE A 23 -17.66 -10.80 -24.68
C ILE A 23 -18.59 -9.69 -24.17
N SER A 24 -19.90 -9.84 -24.34
CA SER A 24 -20.88 -8.86 -23.87
C SER A 24 -20.86 -8.68 -22.36
N GLN A 25 -20.68 -9.78 -21.61
CA GLN A 25 -20.57 -9.75 -20.16
C GLN A 25 -19.26 -9.10 -19.69
N VAL A 26 -18.13 -9.40 -20.34
CA VAL A 26 -16.83 -8.76 -20.07
C VAL A 26 -16.89 -7.26 -20.35
N MET A 27 -17.44 -6.85 -21.51
CA MET A 27 -17.60 -5.44 -21.84
C MET A 27 -18.54 -4.71 -20.86
N GLY A 28 -19.66 -5.32 -20.48
CA GLY A 28 -20.57 -4.78 -19.47
C GLY A 28 -19.89 -4.56 -18.12
N ASN A 29 -19.10 -5.54 -17.66
CA ASN A 29 -18.35 -5.44 -16.40
C ASN A 29 -17.23 -4.39 -16.46
N GLN A 30 -16.59 -4.21 -17.63
CA GLN A 30 -15.54 -3.21 -17.83
C GLN A 30 -16.10 -1.78 -17.91
N LEU A 31 -17.26 -1.59 -18.55
CA LEU A 31 -18.01 -0.32 -18.55
C LEU A 31 -18.51 0.04 -17.14
N GLN A 32 -19.00 -0.93 -16.37
CA GLN A 32 -19.39 -0.71 -14.97
C GLN A 32 -18.21 -0.30 -14.08
N ARG A 33 -16.99 -0.79 -14.36
CA ARG A 33 -15.75 -0.37 -13.68
C ARG A 33 -15.26 1.03 -14.06
N GLN A 34 -15.75 1.61 -15.16
CA GLN A 34 -15.30 2.90 -15.72
C GLN A 34 -16.40 3.97 -15.76
N ARG A 35 -17.48 3.82 -14.99
CA ARG A 35 -18.47 4.89 -14.86
C ARG A 35 -17.88 6.06 -14.08
N LYS A 36 -17.65 7.18 -14.76
CA LYS A 36 -17.36 8.47 -14.14
C LYS A 36 -18.67 9.15 -13.77
N VAL A 37 -18.69 9.82 -12.62
CA VAL A 37 -19.82 10.58 -12.11
C VAL A 37 -19.34 11.94 -11.61
N THR A 38 -20.23 12.93 -11.63
CA THR A 38 -19.95 14.25 -11.05
C THR A 38 -20.34 14.24 -9.58
N ALA A 39 -19.38 14.50 -8.69
CA ALA A 39 -19.60 14.64 -7.25
C ALA A 39 -18.76 15.80 -6.72
N HIS A 40 -19.34 16.64 -5.84
CA HIS A 40 -18.66 17.83 -5.27
C HIS A 40 -18.04 18.78 -6.32
N GLY A 41 -18.61 18.84 -7.52
CA GLY A 41 -18.06 19.63 -8.63
C GLY A 41 -16.80 19.04 -9.29
N PHE A 42 -16.57 17.73 -9.12
CA PHE A 42 -15.47 16.99 -9.75
C PHE A 42 -15.98 15.77 -10.51
N ILE A 43 -15.35 15.44 -11.63
CA ILE A 43 -15.60 14.22 -12.38
C ILE A 43 -14.71 13.11 -11.81
N ILE A 44 -15.31 12.12 -11.15
CA ILE A 44 -14.58 11.04 -10.46
C ILE A 44 -15.11 9.66 -10.83
N ALA A 45 -14.29 8.62 -10.66
CA ALA A 45 -14.76 7.25 -10.83
C ALA A 45 -15.82 6.91 -9.77
N SER A 46 -16.85 6.14 -10.15
CA SER A 46 -17.93 5.72 -9.24
C SER A 46 -17.40 5.01 -7.99
N SER A 47 -16.29 4.27 -8.12
CA SER A 47 -15.60 3.60 -7.00
C SER A 47 -15.00 4.57 -5.98
N GLN A 48 -14.74 5.82 -6.35
CA GLN A 48 -14.14 6.84 -5.50
C GLN A 48 -15.16 7.76 -4.83
N VAL A 49 -16.46 7.64 -5.14
CA VAL A 49 -17.51 8.53 -4.60
C VAL A 49 -17.55 8.49 -3.07
N LYS A 50 -17.42 7.31 -2.47
CA LYS A 50 -17.39 7.19 -1.00
C LYS A 50 -16.20 7.93 -0.40
N LEU A 51 -15.04 7.85 -1.04
CA LEU A 51 -13.83 8.55 -0.58
C LEU A 51 -14.00 10.06 -0.75
N ALA A 52 -14.50 10.53 -1.89
CA ALA A 52 -14.79 11.94 -2.12
C ALA A 52 -15.75 12.50 -1.06
N ASN A 53 -16.85 11.79 -0.79
CA ASN A 53 -17.81 12.19 0.23
C ASN A 53 -17.16 12.30 1.61
N TRP A 54 -16.27 11.37 1.96
CA TRP A 54 -15.55 11.43 3.23
C TRP A 54 -14.60 12.65 3.29
N ILE A 55 -13.84 12.92 2.22
CA ILE A 55 -12.93 14.07 2.15
C ILE A 55 -13.71 15.36 2.35
N PHE A 56 -14.69 15.65 1.50
CA PHE A 56 -15.38 16.94 1.51
C PHE A 56 -16.34 17.11 2.70
N LYS A 57 -16.72 16.02 3.38
CA LYS A 57 -17.42 16.09 4.66
C LYS A 57 -16.48 16.39 5.83
N THR A 58 -15.28 15.84 5.83
CA THR A 58 -14.33 15.94 6.95
C THR A 58 -13.45 17.18 6.84
N TYR A 59 -13.06 17.53 5.62
CA TYR A 59 -12.16 18.63 5.27
C TYR A 59 -12.78 19.46 4.13
N PRO A 60 -13.94 20.12 4.38
CA PRO A 60 -14.63 20.91 3.35
C PRO A 60 -13.77 22.01 2.73
N GLU A 61 -12.76 22.50 3.46
CA GLU A 61 -11.77 23.48 3.01
C GLU A 61 -10.92 22.97 1.83
N THR A 62 -10.84 21.64 1.61
CA THR A 62 -9.97 21.00 0.63
C THR A 62 -10.03 21.65 -0.76
N SER A 63 -11.21 22.09 -1.20
CA SER A 63 -11.39 22.76 -2.49
C SER A 63 -11.89 24.20 -2.40
N ALA A 64 -11.87 24.82 -1.22
CA ALA A 64 -12.45 26.15 -1.01
C ALA A 64 -11.77 27.24 -1.86
N ASN A 65 -10.46 27.09 -2.09
CA ASN A 65 -9.64 28.07 -2.83
C ASN A 65 -9.37 27.68 -4.29
N VAL A 66 -9.97 26.58 -4.77
CA VAL A 66 -9.70 26.05 -6.11
C VAL A 66 -10.37 26.92 -7.16
N LYS A 67 -9.55 27.62 -7.95
CA LYS A 67 -10.00 28.48 -9.08
C LYS A 67 -9.92 27.78 -10.44
N LEU A 68 -9.51 26.51 -10.49
CA LEU A 68 -9.40 25.74 -11.72
C LEU A 68 -10.76 25.59 -12.40
N GLN A 69 -10.85 26.06 -13.65
CA GLN A 69 -12.02 25.88 -14.53
C GLN A 69 -11.86 24.69 -15.48
N ASP A 70 -10.63 24.28 -15.79
CA ASP A 70 -10.37 23.15 -16.68
C ASP A 70 -10.70 21.82 -16.00
N ASP A 71 -11.72 21.12 -16.52
CA ASP A 71 -12.19 19.84 -15.97
C ASP A 71 -11.14 18.73 -16.01
N VAL A 72 -10.23 18.74 -16.99
CA VAL A 72 -9.14 17.77 -17.10
C VAL A 72 -8.15 17.99 -15.95
N LEU A 73 -7.77 19.25 -15.68
CA LEU A 73 -6.90 19.60 -14.55
C LEU A 73 -7.55 19.30 -13.21
N ARG A 74 -8.83 19.68 -13.02
CA ARG A 74 -9.59 19.35 -11.80
C ARG A 74 -9.64 17.85 -11.56
N THR A 75 -9.91 17.07 -12.61
CA THR A 75 -9.94 15.60 -12.57
C THR A 75 -8.56 15.02 -12.24
N ARG A 76 -7.49 15.59 -12.78
CA ARG A 76 -6.13 15.17 -12.45
C ARG A 76 -5.81 15.41 -10.97
N CYS A 77 -6.08 16.61 -10.45
CA CYS A 77 -5.81 16.95 -9.06
C CYS A 77 -6.59 16.07 -8.07
N ILE A 78 -7.89 15.83 -8.30
CA ILE A 78 -8.67 14.97 -7.40
C ILE A 78 -8.20 13.51 -7.43
N ASN A 79 -7.74 13.01 -8.58
CA ASN A 79 -7.14 11.68 -8.67
C ASN A 79 -5.79 11.59 -7.94
N LEU A 80 -4.97 12.67 -7.99
CA LEU A 80 -3.77 12.76 -7.16
C LEU A 80 -4.13 12.69 -5.67
N LEU A 81 -5.14 13.45 -5.21
CA LEU A 81 -5.61 13.38 -3.83
C LEU A 81 -6.01 11.97 -3.40
N PHE A 82 -6.78 11.25 -4.23
CA PHE A 82 -7.13 9.85 -3.94
C PHE A 82 -5.90 8.95 -3.85
N ASN A 83 -4.91 9.14 -4.72
CA ASN A 83 -3.67 8.36 -4.70
C ASN A 83 -2.81 8.64 -3.48
N ILE A 84 -2.75 9.90 -3.03
CA ILE A 84 -2.06 10.31 -1.81
C ILE A 84 -2.77 9.67 -0.61
N ILE A 85 -4.10 9.81 -0.49
CA ILE A 85 -4.86 9.21 0.62
C ILE A 85 -4.69 7.69 0.66
N LYS A 86 -4.76 7.02 -0.50
CA LYS A 86 -4.53 5.57 -0.57
C LYS A 86 -3.15 5.19 -0.04
N ARG A 87 -2.11 5.98 -0.31
CA ARG A 87 -0.77 5.77 0.22
C ARG A 87 -0.71 6.03 1.74
N LEU A 88 -1.20 7.17 2.21
CA LEU A 88 -1.00 7.62 3.59
C LEU A 88 -1.96 6.97 4.61
N TYR A 89 -3.13 6.51 4.18
CA TYR A 89 -4.15 5.96 5.08
C TYR A 89 -4.35 4.45 4.92
N HIS A 90 -4.08 3.87 3.75
CA HIS A 90 -4.40 2.46 3.50
C HIS A 90 -3.17 1.55 3.44
N LYS A 91 -1.96 2.10 3.38
CA LYS A 91 -0.74 1.30 3.52
C LYS A 91 -0.32 1.20 4.98
N ARG A 92 0.25 0.06 5.34
CA ARG A 92 0.96 -0.10 6.62
C ARG A 92 2.27 0.67 6.56
N LEU A 93 2.72 1.16 7.72
CA LEU A 93 3.98 1.90 7.83
C LEU A 93 5.18 1.09 7.30
N SER A 94 5.20 -0.22 7.54
CA SER A 94 6.23 -1.15 7.04
C SER A 94 6.26 -1.27 5.51
N ASP A 95 5.12 -1.03 4.85
CA ASP A 95 4.96 -1.20 3.40
C ASP A 95 5.13 0.14 2.64
N LEU A 96 5.37 1.24 3.38
CA LEU A 96 5.65 2.57 2.84
C LEU A 96 7.14 2.73 2.62
N THR A 97 7.53 3.02 1.37
CA THR A 97 8.92 3.32 1.01
C THR A 97 9.19 4.82 1.04
N ASP A 98 10.46 5.20 1.16
CA ASP A 98 10.88 6.61 1.11
C ASP A 98 10.54 7.26 -0.23
N ASP A 99 10.65 6.50 -1.33
CA ASP A 99 10.24 6.96 -2.66
C ASP A 99 8.74 7.26 -2.72
N GLU A 100 7.90 6.47 -2.05
CA GLU A 100 6.46 6.70 -2.02
C GLU A 100 6.08 7.91 -1.17
N LEU A 101 6.80 8.14 -0.06
CA LEU A 101 6.65 9.34 0.78
C LEU A 101 7.12 10.60 0.03
N SER A 102 8.27 10.52 -0.65
CA SER A 102 8.81 11.59 -1.51
C SER A 102 7.85 11.91 -2.65
N LYS A 103 7.32 10.89 -3.32
CA LYS A 103 6.32 11.05 -4.38
C LYS A 103 5.02 11.65 -3.84
N ALA A 104 4.56 11.24 -2.66
CA ALA A 104 3.39 11.84 -2.04
C ALA A 104 3.62 13.31 -1.69
N SER A 105 4.83 13.68 -1.24
CA SER A 105 5.23 15.07 -1.01
C SER A 105 5.16 15.90 -2.29
N GLN A 106 5.73 15.40 -3.39
CA GLN A 106 5.69 16.09 -4.68
C GLN A 106 4.24 16.28 -5.18
N GLU A 107 3.42 15.23 -5.12
CA GLU A 107 2.03 15.32 -5.54
C GLU A 107 1.21 16.25 -4.63
N LEU A 108 1.52 16.33 -3.33
CA LEU A 108 0.93 17.33 -2.43
C LEU A 108 1.30 18.75 -2.82
N SER A 109 2.56 18.98 -3.21
CA SER A 109 2.99 20.28 -3.73
C SER A 109 2.21 20.64 -5.00
N ASP A 110 2.06 19.70 -5.94
CA ASP A 110 1.34 19.92 -7.20
C ASP A 110 -0.14 20.31 -6.96
N VAL A 111 -0.84 19.61 -6.06
CA VAL A 111 -2.25 19.93 -5.75
C VAL A 111 -2.40 21.22 -4.93
N THR A 112 -1.42 21.53 -4.07
CA THR A 112 -1.39 22.82 -3.35
C THR A 112 -1.20 23.97 -4.33
N GLN A 113 -0.29 23.84 -5.29
CA GLN A 113 -0.09 24.82 -6.36
C GLN A 113 -1.34 24.99 -7.24
N ALA A 114 -2.15 23.93 -7.38
CA ALA A 114 -3.45 23.98 -8.04
C ALA A 114 -4.57 24.65 -7.21
N GLY A 115 -4.26 25.13 -5.99
CA GLY A 115 -5.18 25.86 -5.12
C GLY A 115 -6.01 25.00 -4.19
N PHE A 116 -5.69 23.71 -4.03
CA PHE A 116 -6.31 22.87 -3.01
C PHE A 116 -5.68 23.13 -1.64
N SER A 117 -6.51 23.22 -0.60
CA SER A 117 -6.07 23.36 0.79
C SER A 117 -5.92 21.98 1.42
N VAL A 118 -4.70 21.44 1.40
CA VAL A 118 -4.39 20.05 1.76
C VAL A 118 -3.43 19.94 2.93
N GLU A 119 -3.41 20.94 3.81
CA GLU A 119 -2.54 21.03 4.98
C GLU A 119 -2.72 19.80 5.88
N TRP A 120 -3.95 19.29 6.01
CA TRP A 120 -4.25 18.08 6.77
C TRP A 120 -3.55 16.82 6.22
N LEU A 121 -3.33 16.74 4.91
CA LEU A 121 -2.54 15.66 4.29
C LEU A 121 -1.04 15.88 4.48
N ALA A 122 -0.58 17.14 4.44
CA ALA A 122 0.82 17.47 4.71
C ALA A 122 1.21 17.07 6.13
N SER A 123 0.39 17.41 7.14
CA SER A 123 0.61 17.00 8.53
C SER A 123 0.56 15.48 8.71
N LYS A 124 -0.32 14.79 7.99
CA LYS A 124 -0.37 13.32 7.99
C LYS A 124 0.90 12.70 7.40
N LEU A 125 1.39 13.25 6.29
CA LEU A 125 2.63 12.80 5.65
C LEU A 125 3.82 12.98 6.58
N GLU A 126 3.98 14.15 7.19
CA GLU A 126 5.05 14.45 8.14
C GLU A 126 5.06 13.47 9.32
N LYS A 127 3.88 13.22 9.91
CA LYS A 127 3.75 12.26 11.00
C LYS A 127 4.23 10.86 10.60
N LEU A 128 3.82 10.37 9.42
CA LEU A 128 4.22 9.05 8.94
C LEU A 128 5.73 8.97 8.66
N SER A 129 6.31 10.02 8.07
CA SER A 129 7.75 10.09 7.83
C SER A 129 8.54 10.03 9.14
N LEU A 130 8.08 10.74 10.18
CA LEU A 130 8.71 10.70 11.50
C LEU A 130 8.56 9.34 12.18
N GLU A 131 7.37 8.74 12.12
CA GLU A 131 7.09 7.43 12.71
C GLU A 131 7.93 6.33 12.06
N LYS A 132 8.06 6.36 10.72
CA LYS A 132 8.89 5.43 9.94
C LYS A 132 10.35 5.54 10.35
N LYS A 133 10.91 6.76 10.35
CA LYS A 133 12.29 7.01 10.77
C LYS A 133 12.56 6.51 12.19
N THR A 134 11.65 6.81 13.12
CA THR A 134 11.76 6.35 14.52
C THR A 134 11.74 4.82 14.62
N SER A 135 10.90 4.16 13.82
CA SER A 135 10.85 2.69 13.77
C SER A 135 12.15 2.10 13.22
N GLU A 136 12.71 2.69 12.17
CA GLU A 136 13.96 2.23 11.54
C GLU A 136 15.16 2.44 12.45
N ASP A 137 15.22 3.59 13.14
CA ASP A 137 16.25 3.87 14.15
C ASP A 137 16.22 2.84 15.29
N ARG A 138 15.01 2.45 15.75
CA ARG A 138 14.86 1.44 16.80
C ARG A 138 15.17 0.02 16.33
N ILE A 139 14.90 -0.30 15.07
CA ILE A 139 15.32 -1.58 14.48
C ILE A 139 16.85 -1.66 14.44
N ARG A 140 17.52 -0.59 13.99
CA ARG A 140 18.99 -0.52 13.94
C ARG A 140 19.63 -0.66 15.32
N GLU A 141 19.08 0.01 16.34
CA GLU A 141 19.53 -0.12 17.73
C GLU A 141 19.44 -1.58 18.22
N LEU A 142 18.30 -2.24 17.97
CA LEU A 142 18.10 -3.64 18.35
C LEU A 142 19.05 -4.59 17.59
N GLU A 143 19.35 -4.32 16.31
CA GLU A 143 20.33 -5.09 15.54
C GLU A 143 21.74 -4.99 16.14
N GLU A 144 22.15 -3.81 16.58
CA GLU A 144 23.43 -3.58 17.27
C GLU A 144 23.49 -4.31 18.62
N GLU A 145 22.42 -4.25 19.42
CA GLU A 145 22.31 -4.99 20.69
C GLU A 145 22.42 -6.49 20.48
N VAL A 146 21.72 -7.03 19.48
CA VAL A 146 21.76 -8.46 19.13
C VAL A 146 23.17 -8.89 18.74
N GLU A 147 23.90 -8.07 17.98
CA GLU A 147 25.27 -8.40 17.58
C GLU A 147 26.25 -8.39 18.76
N LYS A 148 26.12 -7.39 19.65
CA LYS A 148 26.91 -7.33 20.90
C LYS A 148 26.67 -8.55 21.80
N LEU A 149 25.42 -8.99 21.91
CA LEU A 149 25.07 -10.17 22.70
C LEU A 149 25.64 -11.45 22.09
N LYS A 150 25.59 -11.61 20.76
CA LYS A 150 26.20 -12.76 20.07
C LYS A 150 27.71 -12.85 20.30
N LEU A 151 28.42 -11.72 20.22
CA LEU A 151 29.86 -11.67 20.50
C LEU A 151 30.16 -12.09 21.94
N SER A 152 29.41 -11.53 22.90
CA SER A 152 29.57 -11.85 24.32
C SER A 152 29.33 -13.33 24.62
N MET A 153 28.27 -13.92 24.05
CA MET A 153 27.99 -15.35 24.15
C MET A 153 29.11 -16.23 23.53
N SER A 154 29.68 -15.80 22.41
CA SER A 154 30.79 -16.50 21.77
C SER A 154 32.05 -16.51 22.64
N GLU A 155 32.39 -15.36 23.22
CA GLU A 155 33.51 -15.23 24.16
C GLU A 155 33.32 -16.10 25.40
N GLU A 156 32.13 -16.09 25.99
CA GLU A 156 31.81 -16.89 27.17
C GLU A 156 31.87 -18.39 26.86
N LYS A 157 31.32 -18.81 25.70
CA LYS A 157 31.42 -20.20 25.22
C LYS A 157 32.88 -20.62 25.01
N ALA A 158 33.74 -19.73 24.52
CA ALA A 158 35.16 -20.00 24.36
C ALA A 158 35.88 -20.14 25.71
N LYS A 159 35.52 -19.32 26.72
CA LYS A 159 36.03 -19.42 28.09
C LYS A 159 35.64 -20.75 28.74
N LEU A 160 34.39 -21.19 28.58
CA LEU A 160 33.91 -22.49 29.09
C LEU A 160 34.66 -23.67 28.49
N LYS A 161 34.93 -23.66 27.17
CA LYS A 161 35.72 -24.73 26.51
C LYS A 161 37.18 -24.81 26.98
N LYS A 162 37.73 -23.70 27.48
CA LYS A 162 39.11 -23.64 28.00
C LYS A 162 39.20 -24.08 29.46
N GLN A 163 38.08 -24.28 30.17
CA GLN A 163 38.15 -24.82 31.52
C GLN A 163 38.65 -26.27 31.50
N PRO A 164 39.63 -26.61 32.36
CA PRO A 164 40.26 -27.92 32.33
C PRO A 164 39.35 -29.03 32.91
N SER A 165 39.39 -30.21 32.31
CA SER A 165 38.52 -31.37 32.60
C SER A 165 38.63 -31.97 34.00
N TRP A 166 39.57 -31.51 34.84
CA TRP A 166 39.70 -31.96 36.23
C TRP A 166 38.74 -31.24 37.18
N ILE A 167 38.14 -30.11 36.77
CA ILE A 167 37.16 -29.36 37.59
C ILE A 167 35.79 -30.07 37.65
N THR A 168 35.46 -30.95 36.69
CA THR A 168 34.22 -31.76 36.71
C THR A 168 34.37 -33.11 37.41
N LYS A 169 35.57 -33.44 37.94
CA LYS A 169 35.90 -34.75 38.53
C LYS A 169 36.03 -34.74 40.06
N SER A 170 35.39 -33.80 40.76
CA SER A 170 35.21 -33.95 42.21
C SER A 170 34.07 -34.93 42.51
N GLU A 171 34.26 -36.20 42.17
CA GLU A 171 33.63 -37.27 42.95
C GLU A 171 34.27 -37.20 44.33
N ILE A 172 33.54 -36.59 45.27
CA ILE A 172 33.89 -36.68 46.69
C ILE A 172 33.84 -38.18 47.02
N PRO A 173 34.96 -38.83 47.40
CA PRO A 173 34.89 -40.19 47.90
C PRO A 173 34.22 -40.09 49.27
N ILE A 174 32.95 -40.48 49.34
CA ILE A 174 32.28 -40.75 50.60
C ILE A 174 33.08 -41.88 51.25
N SER A 175 33.92 -41.52 52.21
CA SER A 175 34.71 -42.48 52.97
C SER A 175 33.92 -42.81 54.23
N LEU A 176 33.35 -44.02 54.21
CA LEU A 176 32.70 -44.82 55.28
C LEU A 176 31.40 -44.30 55.89
#